data_AF-A0A946UKY2-F1
#
_entry.id   AF-A0A946UKY2-F1
#
_cell.length_a   1.000
_cell.length_b   1.000
_cell.length_c   1.000
_cell.angle_alpha   90.00
_cell.angle_beta   90.00
_cell.angle_gamma   90.00
#
_symmetry.space_group_name_H-M   'P 1'
#
loop_
_entity.id
_entity.type
_entity.pdbx_description
1 polymer ?
#
loop_
_entity_poly.entity_id
_entity_poly.type
_entity_poly.pdbx_seq_one_letter_code
_entity_poly.pdbx_strand_id
1 'polypeptide(L)'
;MLSGRSTNQVLLGSAILTLILPTLVFIGSALYRDMGFSAAFTALGEQYASERSNLFVVSMLGLAPLLVTGILLSLRRLIRKTWQGSVEYAWGGIIPTLVVTSFVNLEYWPSYLPARQFLGFPHGLEFVIGPLIIAPVGVIAGFAIAWMLRKRA
;
A
#
# COMPACT_ATOMS: atom_id res chain seq x y z
N MET A 1 -29.54 -1.04 5.05
CA MET A 1 -28.85 -2.09 4.26
C MET A 1 -27.77 -1.55 3.29
N LEU A 2 -27.45 -0.25 3.29
CA LEU A 2 -26.54 0.38 2.31
C LEU A 2 -25.04 0.40 2.71
N SER A 3 -24.67 0.06 3.95
CA SER A 3 -23.28 0.21 4.43
C SER A 3 -22.29 -0.77 3.79
N GLY A 4 -22.71 -1.99 3.43
CA GLY A 4 -21.82 -3.02 2.89
C GLY A 4 -21.22 -2.69 1.52
N ARG A 5 -22.01 -2.07 0.62
CA ARG A 5 -21.54 -1.68 -0.73
C ARG A 5 -20.44 -0.62 -0.66
N SER A 6 -20.60 0.38 0.20
CA SER A 6 -19.61 1.45 0.37
C SER A 6 -18.26 0.93 0.87
N THR A 7 -18.23 -0.02 1.80
CA THR A 7 -16.98 -0.60 2.33
C THR A 7 -16.24 -1.42 1.27
N ASN A 8 -16.96 -2.22 0.50
CA ASN A 8 -16.34 -3.00 -0.58
C ASN A 8 -15.78 -2.09 -1.68
N GLN A 9 -16.48 -1.01 -2.03
CA GLN A 9 -15.98 0.01 -2.96
C GLN A 9 -14.72 0.69 -2.44
N VAL A 10 -14.68 1.05 -1.16
CA VAL A 10 -13.51 1.64 -0.51
C VAL A 10 -12.31 0.67 -0.52
N LEU A 11 -12.52 -0.60 -0.17
CA LEU A 11 -11.45 -1.61 -0.21
C LEU A 11 -10.95 -1.85 -1.64
N LEU A 12 -11.86 -1.96 -2.61
CA LEU A 12 -11.49 -2.14 -4.02
C LEU A 12 -10.72 -0.93 -4.56
N GLY A 13 -11.23 0.28 -4.33
CA GLY A 13 -10.55 1.52 -4.74
C GLY A 13 -9.17 1.65 -4.10
N SER A 14 -9.04 1.25 -2.83
CA SER A 14 -7.76 1.25 -2.13
C SER A 14 -6.81 0.19 -2.66
N ALA A 15 -7.31 -1.00 -3.00
CA ALA A 15 -6.49 -2.03 -3.63
C ALA A 15 -5.94 -1.58 -4.98
N ILE A 16 -6.79 -0.99 -5.83
CA ILE A 16 -6.37 -0.39 -7.10
C ILE A 16 -5.32 0.69 -6.85
N LEU A 17 -5.57 1.59 -5.89
CA LEU A 17 -4.63 2.65 -5.55
C LEU A 17 -3.28 2.09 -5.10
N THR A 18 -3.27 1.13 -4.19
CA THR A 18 -2.05 0.46 -3.71
C THR A 18 -1.28 -0.23 -4.83
N LEU A 19 -1.97 -0.78 -5.83
CA LEU A 19 -1.32 -1.40 -7.00
C LEU A 19 -0.60 -0.40 -7.90
N ILE A 20 -1.22 0.75 -8.15
CA ILE A 20 -0.66 1.78 -9.03
C ILE A 20 0.33 2.69 -8.30
N LEU A 21 0.26 2.75 -6.96
CA LEU A 21 1.03 3.69 -6.15
C LEU A 21 2.56 3.55 -6.32
N PRO A 22 3.17 2.35 -6.26
CA PRO A 22 4.61 2.20 -6.54
C PRO A 22 5.01 2.72 -7.91
N THR A 23 4.20 2.48 -8.94
CA THR A 23 4.41 2.99 -10.31
C THR A 23 4.41 4.52 -10.33
N LEU A 24 3.42 5.15 -9.70
CA LEU A 24 3.31 6.61 -9.63
C LEU A 24 4.48 7.23 -8.87
N VAL A 25 4.87 6.62 -7.75
CA VAL A 25 6.03 7.07 -6.95
C VAL A 25 7.33 6.89 -7.74
N PHE A 26 7.49 5.80 -8.47
CA PHE A 26 8.65 5.57 -9.33
C PHE A 26 8.77 6.64 -10.41
N ILE A 27 7.69 6.91 -11.15
CA ILE A 27 7.67 7.96 -12.18
C ILE A 27 7.96 9.32 -11.55
N GLY A 28 7.32 9.64 -10.42
CA GLY A 28 7.57 10.90 -9.70
C GLY A 28 9.03 11.03 -9.26
N SER A 29 9.63 9.95 -8.76
CA SER A 29 11.05 9.91 -8.37
C SER A 29 11.99 10.07 -9.55
N ALA A 30 11.67 9.48 -10.71
CA ALA A 30 12.43 9.63 -11.94
C ALA A 30 12.40 11.08 -12.44
N LEU A 31 11.22 11.69 -12.50
CA LEU A 31 11.07 13.09 -12.88
C LEU A 31 11.77 14.03 -11.90
N TYR A 32 11.72 13.73 -10.59
CA TYR A 32 12.45 14.47 -9.56
C TYR A 32 13.98 14.37 -9.67
N ARG A 33 14.49 13.30 -10.30
CA ARG A 33 15.92 13.09 -10.60
C ARG A 33 16.30 13.59 -12.00
N ASP A 34 15.57 14.57 -12.53
CA ASP A 34 15.80 15.20 -13.83
C ASP A 34 15.75 14.23 -15.04
N MET A 35 15.13 13.06 -14.89
CA MET A 35 14.87 12.19 -16.04
C MET A 35 13.74 12.79 -16.87
N GLY A 36 13.95 12.96 -18.18
CA GLY A 36 12.86 13.32 -19.08
C GLY A 36 11.75 12.28 -19.10
N PHE A 37 10.51 12.68 -19.41
CA PHE A 37 9.34 11.78 -19.43
C PHE A 37 9.59 10.49 -20.22
N SER A 38 10.16 10.59 -21.42
CA SER A 38 10.48 9.42 -22.25
C SER A 38 11.43 8.46 -21.52
N ALA A 39 12.50 8.96 -20.90
CA ALA A 39 13.44 8.14 -20.14
C ALA A 39 12.79 7.52 -18.89
N ALA A 40 11.88 8.22 -18.22
CA ALA A 40 11.13 7.70 -17.08
C ALA A 40 10.22 6.52 -17.49
N PHE A 41 9.52 6.60 -18.63
CA PHE A 41 8.71 5.50 -19.14
C PHE A 41 9.53 4.31 -19.63
N THR A 42 10.69 4.55 -20.25
CA THR A 42 11.63 3.47 -20.59
C THR A 42 12.13 2.77 -19.32
N ALA A 43 12.55 3.53 -18.31
CA ALA A 43 12.99 2.97 -17.02
C ALA A 43 11.87 2.23 -16.30
N LEU A 44 10.62 2.69 -16.42
CA LEU A 44 9.46 1.99 -15.89
C LEU A 44 9.29 0.62 -16.55
N GLY A 45 9.37 0.55 -17.87
CA GLY A 45 9.28 -0.70 -18.63
C GLY A 45 10.39 -1.68 -18.24
N GLU A 46 11.63 -1.20 -18.12
CA GLU A 46 12.77 -2.00 -17.65
C GLU A 46 12.56 -2.53 -16.24
N GLN A 47 11.99 -1.72 -15.34
CA GLN A 47 11.70 -2.17 -13.98
C GLN A 47 10.61 -3.22 -13.91
N TYR A 48 9.58 -3.16 -14.76
CA TYR A 48 8.60 -4.25 -14.87
C TYR A 48 9.20 -5.52 -15.48
N ALA A 49 10.18 -5.38 -16.38
CA ALA A 49 10.87 -6.51 -17.00
C ALA A 49 11.98 -7.12 -16.11
N SER A 50 12.34 -6.47 -15.00
CA SER A 50 13.39 -6.98 -14.09
C SER A 50 13.00 -8.33 -13.51
N GLU A 51 13.95 -9.28 -13.52
CA GLU A 51 13.77 -10.61 -12.92
C GLU A 51 13.68 -10.56 -11.39
N ARG A 52 14.30 -9.56 -10.76
CA ARG A 52 14.38 -9.43 -9.30
C ARG A 52 13.72 -8.13 -8.85
N SER A 53 12.82 -8.26 -7.87
CA SER A 53 12.15 -7.13 -7.19
C SER A 53 11.56 -6.09 -8.15
N ASN A 54 10.90 -6.56 -9.22
CA ASN A 54 10.21 -5.67 -10.15
C ASN A 54 9.04 -4.92 -9.48
N LEU A 55 8.65 -3.82 -10.09
CA LEU A 55 7.53 -2.99 -9.63
C LEU A 55 6.24 -3.77 -9.44
N PHE A 56 6.00 -4.81 -10.24
CA PHE A 56 4.82 -5.66 -10.09
C PHE A 56 4.84 -6.42 -8.74
N VAL A 57 5.96 -7.04 -8.39
CA VAL A 57 6.13 -7.73 -7.11
C VAL A 57 5.98 -6.75 -5.95
N VAL A 58 6.59 -5.56 -6.04
CA VAL A 58 6.46 -4.51 -5.01
C VAL A 58 5.00 -4.09 -4.83
N SER A 59 4.27 -3.87 -5.94
CA SER A 59 2.83 -3.56 -5.91
C SER A 59 2.00 -4.69 -5.32
N MET A 60 2.30 -5.95 -5.65
CA MET A 60 1.60 -7.12 -5.08
C MET A 60 1.82 -7.22 -3.56
N LEU A 61 3.05 -7.01 -3.08
CA LEU A 61 3.36 -7.02 -1.66
C LEU A 61 2.66 -5.88 -0.92
N GLY A 62 2.48 -4.73 -1.58
CA GLY A 62 1.67 -3.62 -1.09
C GLY A 62 0.22 -4.01 -0.77
N LEU A 63 -0.34 -5.03 -1.42
CA LEU A 63 -1.71 -5.50 -1.15
C LEU A 63 -1.85 -6.30 0.15
N ALA A 64 -0.77 -6.88 0.69
CA ALA A 64 -0.86 -7.76 1.85
C ALA A 64 -1.50 -7.10 3.09
N PRO A 65 -1.18 -5.84 3.46
CA PRO A 65 -1.88 -5.12 4.53
C PRO A 65 -3.39 -4.91 4.29
N LEU A 66 -3.81 -4.77 3.03
CA LEU A 66 -5.24 -4.68 2.71
C LEU A 66 -5.95 -6.01 2.93
N LEU A 67 -5.27 -7.14 2.70
CA LEU A 67 -5.79 -8.46 3.07
C LEU A 67 -5.99 -8.56 4.59
N VAL A 68 -5.03 -8.08 5.38
CA VAL A 68 -5.16 -8.00 6.85
C VAL A 68 -6.37 -7.16 7.23
N THR A 69 -6.55 -5.99 6.59
CA THR A 69 -7.74 -5.15 6.79
C THR A 69 -9.04 -5.90 6.47
N GLY A 70 -9.08 -6.62 5.34
CA GLY A 70 -10.22 -7.43 4.93
C GLY A 70 -10.54 -8.56 5.92
N ILE A 71 -9.52 -9.24 6.45
CA ILE A 71 -9.66 -10.27 7.48
C ILE A 71 -10.22 -9.69 8.77
N LEU A 72 -9.67 -8.57 9.27
CA LEU A 72 -10.16 -7.90 10.48
C LEU A 72 -11.61 -7.45 10.36
N LEU A 73 -11.98 -6.89 9.21
CA LEU A 73 -13.38 -6.54 8.92
C LEU A 73 -14.28 -7.77 8.88
N SER A 74 -13.82 -8.88 8.31
CA SER A 74 -14.58 -10.13 8.22
C SER A 74 -14.76 -10.78 9.60
N LEU A 75 -13.72 -10.85 10.42
CA LEU A 75 -13.78 -11.33 11.80
C LEU A 75 -14.75 -10.50 12.64
N ARG A 76 -14.72 -9.18 12.50
CA ARG A 76 -15.66 -8.31 13.20
C ARG A 76 -17.10 -8.55 12.78
N ARG A 77 -17.37 -8.82 11.51
CA ARG A 77 -18.71 -9.19 11.02
C ARG A 77 -19.19 -10.51 11.62
N LEU A 78 -18.29 -11.49 11.79
CA LEU A 78 -18.63 -12.76 12.45
C LEU A 78 -19.01 -12.56 13.91
N ILE A 79 -18.30 -11.68 14.64
CA ILE A 79 -18.52 -11.46 16.07
C ILE A 79 -19.72 -10.53 16.35
N ARG A 80 -19.95 -9.50 15.52
CA ARG A 80 -21.03 -8.52 15.73
C ARG A 80 -22.02 -8.53 14.56
N LYS A 81 -23.23 -9.03 14.82
CA LYS A 81 -24.36 -9.04 13.87
C LYS A 81 -24.78 -7.65 13.37
N THR A 82 -24.53 -6.58 14.14
CA THR A 82 -24.97 -5.22 13.78
C THR A 82 -23.85 -4.42 13.10
N TRP A 83 -24.06 -4.17 11.81
CA TRP A 83 -23.08 -3.64 10.87
C TRP A 83 -23.23 -2.13 10.65
N GLN A 84 -23.37 -1.38 11.73
CA GLN A 84 -23.19 0.08 11.65
C GLN A 84 -21.69 0.36 11.52
N GLY A 85 -21.28 1.41 10.79
CA GLY A 85 -19.92 1.98 10.64
C GLY A 85 -18.78 1.00 10.29
N SER A 86 -18.80 0.43 9.09
CA SER A 86 -17.69 -0.37 8.57
C SER A 86 -16.70 0.42 7.73
N VAL A 87 -17.07 1.63 7.30
CA VAL A 87 -16.24 2.48 6.44
C VAL A 87 -15.09 3.08 7.24
N GLU A 88 -15.34 3.52 8.47
CA GLU A 88 -14.35 4.10 9.36
C GLU A 88 -13.24 3.11 9.72
N TYR A 89 -13.60 1.84 9.95
CA TYR A 89 -12.62 0.78 10.19
C TYR A 89 -11.84 0.41 8.93
N ALA A 90 -12.48 0.45 7.76
CA ALA A 90 -11.77 0.25 6.51
C ALA A 90 -10.72 1.34 6.31
N TRP A 91 -11.08 2.61 6.50
CA TRP A 91 -10.12 3.72 6.44
C TRP A 91 -9.02 3.62 7.49
N GLY A 92 -9.34 3.14 8.70
CA GLY A 92 -8.35 2.86 9.74
C GLY A 92 -7.27 1.85 9.33
N GLY A 93 -7.58 0.88 8.44
CA GLY A 93 -6.58 -0.02 7.87
C GLY A 93 -5.92 0.50 6.58
N ILE A 94 -6.70 1.16 5.73
CA ILE A 94 -6.24 1.67 4.43
C ILE A 94 -5.20 2.77 4.60
N ILE A 95 -5.44 3.74 5.48
CA ILE A 95 -4.56 4.91 5.63
C ILE A 95 -3.13 4.48 6.01
N PRO A 96 -2.90 3.67 7.07
CA PRO A 96 -1.57 3.19 7.40
C PRO A 96 -0.91 2.43 6.24
N THR A 97 -1.68 1.64 5.49
CA THR A 97 -1.17 0.91 4.32
C THR A 97 -0.63 1.87 3.27
N LEU A 98 -1.45 2.84 2.85
CA LEU A 98 -1.06 3.83 1.84
C LEU A 98 0.15 4.65 2.31
N VAL A 99 0.15 5.09 3.56
CA VAL A 99 1.26 5.88 4.13
C VAL A 99 2.56 5.09 4.12
N VAL A 100 2.57 3.85 4.63
CA VAL A 100 3.79 3.03 4.70
C VAL A 100 4.27 2.67 3.29
N THR A 101 3.37 2.25 2.40
CA THR A 101 3.74 1.93 1.02
C THR A 101 4.30 3.15 0.29
N SER A 102 3.66 4.32 0.40
CA SER A 102 4.18 5.57 -0.16
C SER A 102 5.54 5.92 0.40
N PHE A 103 5.69 5.90 1.73
CA PHE A 103 6.93 6.27 2.40
C PHE A 103 8.10 5.41 1.95
N VAL A 104 7.93 4.09 1.97
CA VAL A 104 8.98 3.14 1.54
C VAL A 104 9.34 3.39 0.07
N ASN A 105 8.36 3.58 -0.81
CA ASN A 105 8.65 3.83 -2.21
C ASN A 105 9.37 5.17 -2.42
N LEU A 106 8.98 6.23 -1.70
CA LEU A 106 9.60 7.55 -1.80
C LEU A 106 11.01 7.59 -1.23
N GLU A 107 11.26 6.88 -0.13
CA GLU A 107 12.57 6.86 0.53
C GLU A 107 13.61 6.13 -0.33
N TYR A 108 13.21 5.01 -0.92
CA TYR A 108 14.16 4.07 -1.50
C TYR A 108 14.30 4.18 -3.03
N TRP A 109 13.23 4.47 -3.80
CA TRP A 109 13.34 4.57 -5.26
C TRP A 109 14.35 5.62 -5.76
N PRO A 110 14.46 6.83 -5.18
CA PRO A 110 15.42 7.82 -5.62
C PRO A 110 16.88 7.37 -5.53
N SER A 111 17.20 6.36 -4.72
CA SER A 111 18.55 5.81 -4.55
C SER A 111 18.91 4.75 -5.60
N TYR A 112 17.91 4.13 -6.23
CA TYR A 112 18.13 3.17 -7.32
C TYR A 112 18.09 3.84 -8.70
N LEU A 113 17.72 5.10 -8.78
CA LEU A 113 17.72 5.87 -10.03
C LEU A 113 19.04 6.65 -10.17
N PRO A 114 19.64 6.71 -11.38
CA PRO A 114 19.14 6.17 -12.66
C PRO A 114 19.65 4.76 -12.97
N ALA A 115 20.38 4.11 -12.05
CA ALA A 115 20.96 2.79 -12.28
C ALA A 115 19.90 1.73 -12.61
N ARG A 116 18.67 1.90 -12.09
CA ARG A 116 17.50 1.03 -12.25
C ARG A 116 17.71 -0.37 -11.69
N GLN A 117 18.74 -0.57 -10.89
CA GLN A 117 19.08 -1.86 -10.27
C GLN A 117 19.12 -1.69 -8.77
N PHE A 118 18.63 -2.70 -8.05
CA PHE A 118 18.84 -2.78 -6.61
C PHE A 118 20.33 -2.91 -6.32
N LEU A 119 20.84 -2.15 -5.34
CA LEU A 119 22.27 -2.04 -4.99
C LEU A 119 22.86 -3.32 -4.33
N GLY A 120 22.25 -4.49 -4.55
CA GLY A 120 22.59 -5.75 -3.88
C GLY A 120 22.02 -5.84 -2.47
N PHE A 121 22.22 -6.99 -1.81
CA PHE A 121 21.76 -7.19 -0.42
C PHE A 121 22.45 -6.18 0.52
N PRO A 122 21.72 -5.54 1.46
CA PRO A 122 20.33 -5.81 1.88
C PRO A 122 19.26 -4.98 1.13
N HIS A 123 19.66 -4.17 0.17
CA HIS A 123 18.79 -3.24 -0.53
C HIS A 123 17.72 -3.97 -1.36
N GLY A 124 16.46 -3.58 -1.17
CA GLY A 124 15.28 -4.24 -1.71
C GLY A 124 14.41 -4.94 -0.67
N LEU A 125 14.99 -5.31 0.47
CA LEU A 125 14.22 -5.87 1.58
C LEU A 125 13.27 -4.85 2.19
N GLU A 126 13.54 -3.56 2.06
CA GLU A 126 12.72 -2.50 2.63
C GLU A 126 11.34 -2.46 1.95
N PHE A 127 11.28 -2.75 0.65
CA PHE A 127 10.03 -2.92 -0.12
C PHE A 127 9.23 -4.15 0.27
N VAL A 128 9.85 -5.10 0.99
CA VAL A 128 9.20 -6.29 1.52
C VAL A 128 8.80 -6.05 2.97
N ILE A 129 9.75 -5.63 3.82
CA ILE A 129 9.58 -5.44 5.26
C ILE A 129 8.57 -4.33 5.56
N GLY A 130 8.63 -3.20 4.84
CA GLY A 130 7.70 -2.10 5.05
C GLY A 130 6.25 -2.55 4.88
N PRO A 131 5.87 -3.05 3.68
CA PRO A 131 4.53 -3.57 3.45
C PRO A 131 4.17 -4.84 4.25
N LEU A 132 5.09 -5.78 4.48
CA LEU A 132 4.71 -7.06 5.14
C LEU A 132 4.74 -7.00 6.66
N ILE A 133 5.50 -6.11 7.27
CA ILE A 133 5.71 -6.07 8.72
C ILE A 133 5.20 -4.75 9.31
N ILE A 134 5.63 -3.60 8.78
CA ILE A 134 5.30 -2.29 9.35
C ILE A 134 3.83 -1.92 9.07
N ALA A 135 3.38 -2.08 7.83
CA ALA A 135 2.02 -1.71 7.45
C ALA A 135 0.94 -2.51 8.20
N PRO A 136 1.05 -3.84 8.43
CA PRO A 136 0.07 -4.58 9.24
C PRO A 136 0.01 -4.11 10.70
N VAL A 137 1.13 -3.74 11.31
CA VAL A 137 1.13 -3.14 12.66
C VAL A 137 0.36 -1.82 12.64
N GLY A 138 0.61 -0.98 11.63
CA GLY A 138 -0.14 0.25 11.41
C GLY A 138 -1.64 0.01 11.21
N VAL A 139 -2.03 -1.00 10.42
CA VAL A 139 -3.43 -1.41 10.20
C VAL A 139 -4.09 -1.78 11.52
N ILE A 140 -3.44 -2.58 12.37
CA ILE A 140 -3.97 -2.98 13.68
C ILE A 140 -4.17 -1.76 14.57
N ALA A 141 -3.18 -0.86 14.64
CA ALA A 141 -3.26 0.37 15.42
C ALA A 141 -4.38 1.29 14.92
N GLY A 142 -4.47 1.52 13.61
CA GLY A 142 -5.51 2.35 13.00
C GLY A 142 -6.91 1.76 13.18
N PHE A 143 -7.05 0.42 13.10
CA PHE A 143 -8.30 -0.27 13.43
C PHE A 143 -8.68 -0.10 14.91
N ALA A 144 -7.71 -0.18 15.82
CA ALA A 144 -7.93 0.05 17.26
C ALA A 144 -8.36 1.50 17.55
N ILE A 145 -7.74 2.48 16.88
CA ILE A 145 -8.14 3.89 16.99
C ILE A 145 -9.56 4.10 16.48
N ALA A 146 -9.89 3.59 15.28
CA ALA A 146 -11.25 3.67 14.73
C ALA A 146 -12.28 3.01 15.68
N TRP A 147 -11.89 1.91 16.34
CA TRP A 147 -12.71 1.29 17.37
C TRP A 147 -12.95 2.21 18.58
N MET A 148 -11.90 2.81 19.11
CA MET A 148 -11.98 3.68 20.29
C MET A 148 -12.81 4.94 20.01
N LEU A 149 -12.59 5.59 18.88
CA LEU A 149 -13.34 6.78 18.47
C LEU A 149 -14.83 6.49 18.37
N ARG A 150 -15.18 5.32 17.85
CA ARG A 150 -16.58 4.95 17.67
C ARG A 150 -17.31 4.53 18.94
N LYS A 151 -16.60 4.06 19.96
CA LYS A 151 -17.22 3.85 21.28
C LYS A 151 -17.66 5.15 21.95
N ARG A 152 -17.12 6.30 21.53
CA ARG A 152 -17.39 7.61 22.10
C ARG A 152 -18.51 8.37 21.38
N ALA A 153 -18.93 7.89 20.21
CA ALA A 153 -20.00 8.46 19.38
C ALA A 153 -21.27 7.63 19.52
#